data_AF-A0A520JLW0-F1
#
_entry.id   AF-A0A520JLW0-F1
#
_cell.length_a   1.000
_cell.length_b   1.000
_cell.length_c   1.000
_cell.angle_alpha   90.00
_cell.angle_beta   90.00
_cell.angle_gamma   90.00
#
_symmetry.space_group_name_H-M   'P 1'
#
loop_
_entity.id
_entity.type
_entity.pdbx_description
1 polymer ?
#
loop_
_entity_poly.entity_id
_entity_poly.type
_entity_poly.pdbx_seq_one_letter_code
_entity_poly.pdbx_strand_id
1 'polypeptide(L)'
;MSADGSNRTDQAIEWHLRQNDMDEAAWRSFVDWLEADAENAAAYDAVALDLEHMADHPELFPVDAAEAVPPAERNRARSWLRWG
;
A
#
# COMPACT_ATOMS: atom_id res chain seq x y z
N MET A 1 -3.96 24.49 -11.24
CA MET A 1 -3.34 24.19 -9.92
C MET A 1 -4.37 23.43 -9.10
N SER A 2 -3.98 22.27 -8.55
CA SER A 2 -4.80 21.31 -7.78
C SER A 2 -5.52 20.20 -8.59
N ALA A 3 -4.75 19.37 -9.30
CA ALA A 3 -5.16 18.03 -9.74
C ALA A 3 -4.11 16.95 -9.40
N ASP A 4 -3.03 17.33 -8.71
CA ASP A 4 -1.83 16.52 -8.54
C ASP A 4 -1.89 15.64 -7.28
N GLY A 5 -2.48 16.15 -6.19
CA GLY A 5 -2.64 15.40 -4.94
C GLY A 5 -3.57 14.19 -5.05
N SER A 6 -4.68 14.31 -5.78
CA SER A 6 -5.56 13.17 -6.07
C SER A 6 -4.90 12.13 -6.97
N ASN A 7 -3.89 12.52 -7.76
CA ASN A 7 -3.15 11.57 -8.59
C ASN A 7 -2.09 10.81 -7.75
N ARG A 8 -1.45 11.46 -6.77
CA ARG A 8 -0.43 10.81 -5.93
C ARG A 8 -0.99 9.79 -4.95
N THR A 9 -2.11 10.10 -4.29
CA THR A 9 -2.78 9.13 -3.40
C THR A 9 -3.28 7.92 -4.20
N ASP A 10 -3.82 8.15 -5.41
CA ASP A 10 -4.26 7.07 -6.30
C ASP A 10 -3.07 6.18 -6.71
N GLN A 11 -1.97 6.78 -7.17
CA GLN A 11 -0.73 6.05 -7.47
C GLN A 11 -0.18 5.29 -6.25
N ALA A 12 -0.25 5.88 -5.05
CA ALA A 12 0.16 5.20 -3.82
C ALA A 12 -0.68 3.95 -3.54
N ILE A 13 -2.01 4.04 -3.73
CA ILE A 13 -2.93 2.90 -3.62
C ILE A 13 -2.60 1.86 -4.69
N GLU A 14 -2.39 2.26 -5.95
CA GLU A 14 -2.00 1.34 -7.03
C GLU A 14 -0.69 0.61 -6.72
N TRP A 15 0.33 1.32 -6.20
CA TRP A 15 1.59 0.74 -5.77
C TRP A 15 1.42 -0.22 -4.60
N HIS A 16 0.51 0.09 -3.67
CA HIS A 16 0.20 -0.78 -2.54
C HIS A 16 -0.50 -2.07 -2.99
N LEU A 17 -1.49 -1.98 -3.90
CA LEU A 17 -2.20 -3.14 -4.43
C LEU A 17 -1.28 -4.08 -5.22
N ARG A 18 -0.25 -3.55 -5.90
CA ARG A 18 0.71 -4.33 -6.68
C ARG A 18 1.76 -5.07 -5.83
N GLN A 19 1.90 -4.76 -4.53
CA GLN A 19 2.97 -5.30 -3.67
C GLN A 19 3.07 -6.84 -3.68
N ASN A 20 1.95 -7.55 -3.79
CA ASN A 20 1.93 -9.01 -3.77
C ASN A 20 2.52 -9.66 -5.03
N ASP A 21 2.42 -8.99 -6.18
CA ASP A 21 2.77 -9.52 -7.49
C ASP A 21 3.93 -8.74 -8.14
N MET A 22 4.74 -8.07 -7.31
CA MET A 22 5.77 -7.16 -7.80
C MET A 22 7.08 -7.90 -8.13
N ASP A 23 7.43 -7.95 -9.42
CA ASP A 23 8.74 -8.39 -9.89
C ASP A 23 9.83 -7.32 -9.68
N GLU A 24 11.11 -7.69 -9.83
CA GLU A 24 12.26 -6.80 -9.61
C GLU A 24 12.18 -5.47 -10.39
N ALA A 25 11.72 -5.53 -11.65
CA ALA A 25 11.56 -4.32 -12.47
C ALA A 25 10.49 -3.38 -11.90
N ALA A 26 9.36 -3.94 -11.47
CA ALA A 26 8.27 -3.17 -10.86
C ALA A 26 8.69 -2.60 -9.49
N TRP A 27 9.50 -3.34 -8.73
CA TRP A 27 10.10 -2.85 -7.49
C TRP A 27 11.01 -1.65 -7.73
N ARG A 28 11.87 -1.69 -8.75
CA ARG A 28 12.72 -0.54 -9.08
C ARG A 28 11.90 0.68 -9.52
N SER A 29 10.84 0.48 -10.30
CA SER A 29 9.93 1.57 -10.69
C SER A 29 9.18 2.17 -9.50
N PHE A 30 8.84 1.35 -8.51
CA PHE A 30 8.25 1.83 -7.26
C PHE A 30 9.24 2.70 -6.48
N VAL A 31 10.48 2.25 -6.32
CA VAL A 31 11.54 3.02 -5.65
C VAL A 31 11.84 4.33 -6.39
N ASP A 32 11.96 4.28 -7.72
CA ASP A 32 12.16 5.48 -8.55
C ASP A 32 11.04 6.51 -8.36
N TRP A 33 9.80 6.06 -8.27
CA TRP A 33 8.65 6.91 -7.96
C TRP A 33 8.70 7.53 -6.56
N LEU A 34 9.14 6.77 -5.55
CA LEU A 34 9.33 7.28 -4.18
C LEU A 34 10.44 8.34 -4.11
N GLU A 35 11.55 8.12 -4.82
CA GLU A 35 12.71 9.00 -4.80
C GLU A 35 12.53 10.25 -5.67
N ALA A 36 11.62 10.21 -6.65
CA ALA A 36 11.35 11.32 -7.56
C ALA A 36 10.82 12.56 -6.84
N ASP A 37 10.03 12.41 -5.77
CA ASP A 37 9.46 13.52 -5.00
C ASP A 37 9.11 13.11 -3.56
N ALA A 38 9.46 13.96 -2.58
CA ALA A 38 9.17 13.69 -1.17
C ALA A 38 7.67 13.61 -0.85
N GLU A 39 6.81 14.27 -1.63
CA GLU A 39 5.35 14.16 -1.49
C GLU A 39 4.82 12.79 -1.92
N ASN A 40 5.52 12.06 -2.81
CA ASN A 40 5.15 10.69 -3.18
C ASN A 40 5.38 9.73 -2.00
N ALA A 41 6.55 9.85 -1.34
CA ALA A 41 6.84 9.09 -0.13
C ALA A 41 5.83 9.39 0.98
N ALA A 42 5.53 10.67 1.22
CA ALA A 42 4.54 11.06 2.21
C ALA A 42 3.11 10.54 1.89
N ALA A 43 2.71 10.53 0.61
CA ALA A 43 1.44 9.98 0.18
C ALA A 43 1.38 8.46 0.38
N TYR A 44 2.47 7.75 0.07
CA TYR A 44 2.55 6.31 0.28
C TYR A 44 2.51 5.94 1.76
N ASP A 45 3.26 6.65 2.60
CA ASP A 45 3.26 6.45 4.06
C ASP A 45 1.86 6.67 4.65
N ALA A 46 1.16 7.71 4.22
CA ALA A 46 -0.21 7.98 4.67
C ALA A 46 -1.17 6.84 4.31
N VAL A 47 -1.11 6.32 3.08
CA VAL A 47 -1.93 5.19 2.63
C VAL A 47 -1.57 3.91 3.40
N ALA A 48 -0.29 3.64 3.63
CA ALA A 48 0.16 2.46 4.35
C ALA A 48 -0.33 2.46 5.82
N LEU A 49 -0.27 3.62 6.49
CA LEU A 49 -0.77 3.79 7.86
C LEU A 49 -2.28 3.63 7.95
N ASP A 50 -3.03 4.19 6.99
CA ASP A 50 -4.49 4.09 6.96
C ASP A 50 -4.92 2.62 6.77
N LEU A 51 -4.28 1.91 5.83
CA LEU A 51 -4.55 0.48 5.60
C LEU A 51 -4.16 -0.40 6.80
N GLU A 52 -3.07 -0.08 7.51
CA GLU A 52 -2.71 -0.75 8.76
C GLU A 52 -3.78 -0.54 9.84
N HIS A 53 -4.27 0.70 10.00
CA HIS A 53 -5.33 1.02 10.94
C HIS A 53 -6.64 0.29 10.61
N MET A 54 -7.00 0.21 9.33
CA MET A 54 -8.15 -0.58 8.85
C MET A 54 -7.98 -2.07 9.14
N ALA A 55 -6.76 -2.60 8.96
CA ALA A 55 -6.47 -4.01 9.21
C ALA A 55 -6.51 -4.38 10.71
N ASP A 56 -6.15 -3.45 11.61
CA ASP A 56 -6.26 -3.61 13.06
C ASP A 56 -7.72 -3.58 13.54
N HIS A 57 -8.57 -2.82 12.83
CA HIS A 57 -9.99 -2.64 13.15
C HIS A 57 -10.95 -3.19 12.08
N PRO A 58 -10.92 -4.50 11.78
CA PRO A 58 -11.76 -5.09 10.74
C PRO A 58 -13.26 -5.02 11.06
N GLU A 59 -13.64 -4.83 12.34
CA GLU A 59 -15.05 -4.66 12.73
C GLU A 59 -15.67 -3.34 12.22
N LEU A 60 -14.85 -2.34 11.91
CA LEU A 60 -15.31 -1.05 11.36
C LEU A 60 -15.51 -1.11 9.84
N PHE A 61 -14.96 -2.13 9.18
CA PHE A 61 -15.01 -2.34 7.74
C PHE A 61 -15.59 -3.72 7.43
N PRO A 62 -16.87 -3.97 7.75
CA PRO A 62 -17.51 -5.25 7.45
C PRO A 62 -17.51 -5.49 5.94
N VAL A 63 -16.68 -6.43 5.49
CA VAL A 63 -16.74 -6.97 4.14
C VAL A 63 -17.91 -7.95 4.09
N ASP A 64 -18.86 -7.72 3.18
CA ASP A 64 -19.92 -8.69 2.91
C ASP A 64 -19.27 -10.05 2.59
N ALA A 65 -19.64 -11.09 3.35
CA ALA A 65 -18.97 -12.40 3.29
C ALA A 65 -19.02 -13.06 1.89
N ALA A 66 -19.88 -12.56 0.99
CA ALA A 66 -19.93 -12.95 -0.41
C ALA A 66 -18.68 -12.53 -1.22
N GLU A 67 -17.92 -11.53 -0.75
CA GLU A 67 -16.70 -10.98 -1.37
C GLU A 67 -15.44 -11.25 -0.53
N ALA A 68 -15.48 -12.25 0.36
CA ALA A 68 -14.31 -12.65 1.12
C ALA A 68 -13.33 -13.42 0.22
N VAL A 69 -12.40 -12.71 -0.45
CA VAL A 69 -11.21 -13.32 -1.06
C VAL A 69 -10.44 -14.04 0.07
N PRO A 70 -10.11 -15.34 -0.09
CA PRO A 70 -9.40 -16.09 0.96
C PRO A 70 -8.10 -15.36 1.31
N PRO A 71 -7.67 -15.37 2.58
CA PRO A 71 -6.42 -14.72 2.98
C PRO A 71 -5.25 -15.48 2.36
N ALA A 72 -4.86 -15.12 1.15
CA ALA A 72 -3.57 -15.49 0.59
C ALA A 72 -2.49 -14.82 1.44
N GLU A 73 -1.87 -15.61 2.31
CA GLU A 73 -0.50 -15.45 2.80
C GLU A 73 -0.08 -14.04 3.28
N ARG A 74 -0.95 -13.35 4.04
CA ARG A 74 -0.73 -12.02 4.68
C ARG A 74 0.50 -11.90 5.62
N ASN A 75 1.35 -12.92 5.73
CA ASN A 75 2.35 -13.03 6.80
C ASN A 75 3.80 -12.68 6.39
N ARG A 76 4.08 -12.27 5.14
CA ARG A 76 5.44 -11.82 4.77
C ARG A 76 5.78 -10.42 5.30
N ALA A 77 4.79 -9.58 5.58
CA ALA A 77 4.96 -8.23 6.13
C ALA A 77 5.63 -8.21 7.52
N ARG A 78 5.45 -9.26 8.34
CA ARG A 78 6.13 -9.39 9.64
C ARG A 78 7.65 -9.59 9.54
N SER A 79 8.16 -9.84 8.34
CA SER A 79 9.59 -10.04 8.10
C SER A 79 10.35 -8.72 8.00
N TRP A 80 9.68 -7.64 7.60
CA TRP A 80 10.30 -6.33 7.37
C TRP A 80 10.50 -5.54 8.67
N LEU A 81 9.63 -5.74 9.66
CA LEU A 81 9.80 -5.22 11.03
C LEU A 81 10.86 -5.99 11.86
N ARG A 82 11.48 -7.05 11.31
CA ARG A 82 12.38 -7.96 12.05
C ARG A 82 13.88 -7.79 11.72
N TRP A 83 14.26 -7.00 10.73
CA TRP A 83 15.67 -6.68 10.47
C TRP A 83 15.99 -5.25 10.93
N GLY A 84 16.59 -5.18 12.12
CA GLY A 84 17.49 -4.09 12.51
C GLY A 84 18.93 -4.44 12.16
#